data_AF-T1BIV1-F1
#
_entry.id   AF-T1BIV1-F1
#
_cell.length_a   1.000
_cell.length_b   1.000
_cell.length_c   1.000
_cell.angle_alpha   90.00
_cell.angle_beta   90.00
_cell.angle_gamma   90.00
#
_symmetry.space_group_name_H-M   'P 1'
#
loop_
_entity.id
_entity.type
_entity.pdbx_description
1 polymer ?
#
loop_
_entity_poly.entity_id
_entity_poly.type
_entity_poly.pdbx_seq_one_letter_code
_entity_poly.pdbx_strand_id
1 'polypeptide(L)'
;KHGTLLVDACPHCGAPVSFHEGDYARHRFPIDACRITLCRQCGEDFRLHAAPPADPDVVQFEQGLIETMAEGWSCLVPHQTIYGIAFFDGLHHLLMVLASNTRVRRIRERLLAEESQLGFPTPFGHAGHHFDDLRVYDRYILVRLAARLIGEWPRRFLRCMQGCQGNQYLLGDL
;
A
#
# COMPACT_ATOMS: atom_id res chain seq x y z
N LYS A 1 15.66 -0.98 -9.98
CA LYS A 1 14.83 -0.76 -8.76
C LYS A 1 15.60 -1.27 -7.54
N HIS A 2 15.47 -0.65 -6.36
CA HIS A 2 16.31 -0.96 -5.18
C HIS A 2 15.73 -2.02 -4.21
N GLY A 3 14.45 -2.41 -4.36
CA GLY A 3 13.83 -3.41 -3.49
C GLY A 3 13.62 -2.95 -2.05
N THR A 4 13.52 -1.64 -1.82
CA THR A 4 13.32 -1.03 -0.50
C THR A 4 12.10 -0.10 -0.53
N LEU A 5 11.46 0.08 0.63
CA LEU A 5 10.36 1.02 0.79
C LEU A 5 10.87 2.46 0.69
N LEU A 6 10.07 3.33 0.09
CA LEU A 6 10.34 4.77 0.10
C LEU A 6 10.11 5.31 1.52
N VAL A 7 11.04 6.12 2.01
CA VAL A 7 10.91 6.80 3.30
C VAL A 7 10.19 8.13 3.09
N ASP A 8 8.96 8.25 3.62
CA ASP A 8 8.11 9.44 3.52
C ASP A 8 7.87 10.16 4.86
N ALA A 9 8.45 9.62 5.94
CA ALA A 9 8.43 10.20 7.27
C ALA A 9 9.78 10.00 7.97
N CYS A 10 10.12 10.90 8.89
CA CYS A 10 11.30 10.78 9.73
C CYS A 10 11.21 9.56 10.64
N PRO A 11 12.21 8.66 10.63
CA PRO A 11 12.18 7.46 11.47
C PRO A 11 12.30 7.78 12.97
N HIS A 12 12.81 8.96 13.32
CA HIS A 12 12.94 9.40 14.71
C HIS A 12 11.67 10.08 15.24
N CYS A 13 11.14 11.09 14.52
CA CYS A 13 10.04 11.93 15.03
C CYS A 13 8.70 11.76 14.28
N GLY A 14 8.64 10.94 13.22
CA GLY A 14 7.42 10.70 12.43
C GLY A 14 6.95 11.85 11.53
N ALA A 15 7.66 12.99 11.53
CA ALA A 15 7.33 14.14 10.71
C ALA A 15 7.45 13.78 9.20
N PRO A 16 6.57 14.27 8.32
CA PRO A 16 6.68 14.01 6.89
C PRO A 16 8.01 14.53 6.33
N VAL A 17 8.55 13.82 5.32
CA VAL A 17 9.74 14.26 4.60
C VAL A 17 9.38 15.44 3.69
N SER A 18 9.78 16.64 4.11
CA SER A 18 9.56 17.88 3.35
C SER A 18 10.86 18.36 2.70
N PHE A 19 11.35 17.63 1.69
CA PHE A 19 12.64 17.91 1.04
C PHE A 19 12.74 19.35 0.49
N HIS A 20 11.63 19.90 0.00
CA HIS A 20 11.55 21.25 -0.55
C HIS A 20 11.79 22.33 0.52
N GLU A 21 11.40 22.08 1.78
CA GLU A 21 11.55 23.05 2.86
C GLU A 21 12.99 23.14 3.38
N GLY A 22 13.76 22.05 3.27
CA GLY A 22 15.20 22.03 3.56
C GLY A 22 16.00 22.88 2.57
N ASP A 23 15.53 22.98 1.32
CA ASP A 23 16.22 23.64 0.21
C ASP A 23 15.92 25.13 0.03
N TYR A 24 14.86 25.65 0.66
CA TYR A 24 14.43 27.05 0.49
C TYR A 24 15.49 28.11 0.87
N ALA A 25 16.52 27.71 1.62
CA ALA A 25 17.59 28.61 2.05
C ALA A 25 18.95 28.38 1.35
N ARG A 26 18.99 27.64 0.24
CA ARG A 26 20.22 27.41 -0.56
C ARG A 26 20.94 28.69 -0.96
N HIS A 27 20.23 29.80 -1.13
CA HIS A 27 20.82 31.10 -1.47
C HIS A 27 21.41 31.86 -0.28
N ARG A 28 21.21 31.39 0.96
CA ARG A 28 21.67 32.07 2.19
C ARG A 28 22.68 31.28 3.01
N PHE A 29 22.96 30.02 2.66
CA PHE A 29 23.91 29.16 3.37
C PHE A 29 24.98 28.63 2.41
N PRO A 30 26.22 28.41 2.88
CA PRO A 30 27.28 27.81 2.07
C PRO A 30 26.86 26.43 1.56
N ILE A 31 27.31 26.11 0.34
CA ILE A 31 26.92 24.98 -0.51
C ILE A 31 27.00 23.61 0.20
N ASP A 32 27.82 23.50 1.25
CA ASP A 32 28.13 22.23 1.93
C ASP A 32 27.08 21.78 2.96
N ALA A 33 26.10 22.63 3.30
CA ALA A 33 25.00 22.27 4.20
C ALA A 33 23.82 21.68 3.40
N CYS A 34 23.96 20.45 2.91
CA CYS A 34 22.89 19.73 2.22
C CYS A 34 21.75 19.37 3.19
N ARG A 35 20.86 20.33 3.46
CA ARG A 35 19.76 20.20 4.43
C ARG A 35 18.67 19.21 4.00
N ILE A 36 18.68 18.75 2.75
CA ILE A 36 17.72 17.76 2.24
C ILE A 36 17.85 16.41 2.95
N THR A 37 19.03 16.10 3.50
CA THR A 37 19.27 14.85 4.22
C THR A 37 18.89 14.94 5.70
N LEU A 38 18.47 16.12 6.18
CA LEU A 38 18.13 16.33 7.58
C LEU A 38 16.62 16.53 7.75
N CYS A 39 16.05 15.96 8.81
CA CYS A 39 14.68 16.22 9.20
C CYS A 39 14.54 17.68 9.63
N ARG A 40 13.61 18.43 9.01
CA ARG A 40 13.35 19.82 9.39
C ARG A 40 12.86 19.96 10.84
N GLN A 41 12.17 18.95 11.36
CA GLN A 41 11.52 19.03 12.68
C GLN A 41 12.46 18.65 13.83
N CYS A 42 13.20 17.55 13.72
CA CYS A 42 14.08 17.06 14.79
C CYS A 42 15.58 17.11 14.44
N GLY A 43 15.96 17.43 13.21
CA GLY A 43 17.37 17.49 12.77
C GLY A 43 18.02 16.15 12.44
N GLU A 44 17.30 15.03 12.58
CA GLU A 44 17.80 13.68 12.30
C GLU A 44 18.33 13.55 10.87
N ASP A 45 19.47 12.88 10.68
CA ASP A 45 20.05 12.64 9.35
C ASP A 45 19.49 11.35 8.73
N PHE A 46 18.73 11.48 7.64
CA PHE A 46 18.12 10.37 6.92
C PHE A 46 19.16 9.37 6.39
N ARG A 47 20.40 9.78 6.17
CA ARG A 47 21.47 8.88 5.67
C ARG A 47 21.88 7.82 6.70
N LEU A 48 21.60 8.07 7.98
CA LEU A 48 21.92 7.14 9.06
C LEU A 48 20.91 6.00 9.18
N HIS A 49 19.79 6.10 8.46
CA HIS A 49 18.70 5.12 8.52
C HIS A 49 18.61 4.35 7.21
N ALA A 50 18.67 3.03 7.30
CA ALA A 50 18.40 2.17 6.16
C ALA A 50 16.90 2.13 5.88
N ALA A 51 16.53 2.29 4.60
CA ALA A 51 15.16 2.05 4.18
C ALA A 51 14.78 0.57 4.42
N PRO A 52 13.58 0.28 4.94
CA PRO A 52 13.15 -1.10 5.11
C PRO A 52 13.14 -1.85 3.77
N PRO A 53 13.55 -3.13 3.72
CA PRO A 53 13.42 -3.92 2.52
C PRO A 53 11.94 -4.13 2.17
N ALA A 54 11.63 -4.11 0.88
CA ALA A 54 10.33 -4.50 0.36
C ALA A 54 10.29 -6.02 0.15
N ASP A 55 9.13 -6.63 0.34
CA ASP A 55 8.90 -8.04 0.01
C ASP A 55 9.11 -8.27 -1.50
N PRO A 56 9.95 -9.25 -1.91
CA PRO A 56 10.18 -9.57 -3.32
C PRO A 56 8.90 -9.83 -4.11
N ASP A 57 7.90 -10.46 -3.51
CA ASP A 57 6.62 -10.76 -4.18
C ASP A 57 5.87 -9.47 -4.52
N VAL A 58 5.97 -8.46 -3.66
CA VAL A 58 5.37 -7.13 -3.89
C VAL A 58 6.11 -6.38 -4.99
N VAL A 59 7.45 -6.46 -5.00
CA VAL A 59 8.26 -5.85 -6.06
C VAL A 59 7.94 -6.47 -7.42
N GLN A 60 7.76 -7.80 -7.47
CA GLN A 60 7.34 -8.51 -8.68
C GLN A 60 5.92 -8.10 -9.10
N PHE A 61 5.00 -8.00 -8.15
CA PHE A 61 3.64 -7.54 -8.43
C PHE A 61 3.64 -6.11 -9.00
N GLU A 62 4.36 -5.17 -8.40
CA GLU A 62 4.50 -3.80 -8.88
C GLU A 62 5.09 -3.75 -10.29
N GLN A 63 6.07 -4.62 -10.59
CA GLN A 63 6.63 -4.74 -11.93
C GLN A 63 5.57 -5.20 -12.94
N GLY A 64 4.73 -6.18 -12.59
CA GLY A 64 3.60 -6.60 -13.43
C GLY A 64 2.55 -5.51 -13.63
N LEU A 65 2.34 -4.61 -12.66
CA LEU A 65 1.49 -3.42 -12.84
C LEU A 65 2.07 -2.47 -13.89
N ILE A 66 3.38 -2.22 -13.86
CA ILE A 66 4.06 -1.37 -14.85
C ILE A 66 3.95 -1.95 -16.25
N GLU A 67 4.15 -3.26 -16.39
CA GLU A 67 4.00 -3.97 -17.66
C GLU A 67 2.55 -3.88 -18.17
N THR A 68 1.56 -4.08 -17.30
CA THR A 68 0.15 -3.91 -17.64
C THR A 68 -0.16 -2.49 -18.13
N MET A 69 0.43 -1.45 -17.51
CA MET A 69 0.27 -0.06 -17.97
C MET A 69 0.91 0.17 -19.34
N ALA A 70 2.08 -0.42 -19.59
CA ALA A 70 2.80 -0.25 -20.84
C ALA A 70 2.15 -0.99 -22.01
N GLU A 71 1.65 -2.21 -21.78
CA GLU A 71 1.07 -3.07 -22.80
C GLU A 71 -0.43 -2.81 -23.00
N GLY A 72 -1.11 -2.26 -21.99
CA GLY A 72 -2.54 -2.01 -22.00
C GLY A 72 -3.41 -3.25 -21.71
N TRP A 73 -2.80 -4.37 -21.33
CA TRP A 73 -3.47 -5.65 -21.06
C TRP A 73 -2.84 -6.35 -19.84
N SER A 74 -3.65 -7.16 -19.15
CA SER A 74 -3.20 -7.98 -18.01
C SER A 74 -3.71 -9.41 -18.14
N CYS A 75 -2.93 -10.37 -17.65
CA CYS A 75 -3.30 -11.78 -17.54
C CYS A 75 -3.64 -12.11 -16.08
N LEU A 76 -4.88 -11.83 -15.67
CA LEU A 76 -5.33 -12.07 -14.29
C LEU A 76 -5.51 -13.57 -13.97
N VAL A 77 -5.96 -14.35 -14.96
CA VAL A 77 -6.07 -15.81 -14.85
C VAL A 77 -5.42 -16.46 -16.08
N PRO A 78 -4.91 -17.69 -15.97
CA PRO A 78 -4.33 -18.39 -17.10
C PRO A 78 -5.28 -18.38 -18.30
N HIS A 79 -4.77 -17.97 -19.46
CA HIS A 79 -5.50 -17.93 -20.73
C HIS A 79 -6.66 -16.93 -20.82
N GLN A 80 -6.78 -15.95 -19.90
CA GLN A 80 -7.69 -14.82 -20.08
C GLN A 80 -6.95 -13.50 -19.92
N THR A 81 -6.97 -12.72 -21.00
CA THR A 81 -6.49 -11.34 -21.02
C THR A 81 -7.63 -10.40 -20.70
N ILE A 82 -7.36 -9.39 -19.87
CA ILE A 82 -8.29 -8.30 -19.58
C ILE A 82 -7.63 -6.97 -19.95
N TYR A 83 -8.44 -6.01 -20.40
CA TYR A 83 -7.95 -4.66 -20.67
C TYR A 83 -7.34 -4.06 -19.40
N GLY A 84 -6.18 -3.41 -19.53
CA GLY A 84 -5.45 -2.83 -18.40
C GLY A 84 -6.30 -1.87 -17.58
N ILE A 85 -7.14 -1.05 -18.23
CA ILE A 85 -8.07 -0.14 -17.53
C ILE A 85 -9.04 -0.92 -16.63
N ALA A 86 -9.63 -2.02 -17.13
CA ALA A 86 -10.54 -2.85 -16.35
C ALA A 86 -9.81 -3.57 -15.20
N PHE A 87 -8.56 -3.99 -15.43
CA PHE A 87 -7.72 -4.53 -14.38
C PHE A 87 -7.44 -3.51 -13.26
N PHE A 88 -7.05 -2.27 -13.62
CA PHE A 88 -6.77 -1.21 -12.64
C PHE A 88 -8.02 -0.76 -11.90
N ASP A 89 -9.18 -0.71 -12.57
CA ASP A 89 -10.44 -0.44 -11.90
C ASP A 89 -10.77 -1.51 -10.86
N GLY A 90 -10.60 -2.79 -11.21
CA GLY A 90 -10.76 -3.91 -10.27
C GLY A 90 -9.77 -3.86 -9.11
N LEU A 91 -8.48 -3.58 -9.39
CA LEU A 91 -7.44 -3.44 -8.37
C LEU A 91 -7.75 -2.28 -7.42
N HIS A 92 -8.16 -1.13 -7.94
CA HIS A 92 -8.57 0.02 -7.14
C HIS A 92 -9.72 -0.35 -6.20
N HIS A 93 -10.76 -1.03 -6.71
CA HIS A 93 -11.85 -1.52 -5.86
C HIS A 93 -11.37 -2.49 -4.76
N LEU A 94 -10.45 -3.40 -5.08
CA LEU A 94 -9.85 -4.30 -4.10
C LEU A 94 -9.09 -3.54 -3.01
N LEU A 95 -8.29 -2.53 -3.39
CA LEU A 95 -7.56 -1.68 -2.45
C LEU A 95 -8.53 -0.91 -1.53
N MET A 96 -9.62 -0.35 -2.08
CA MET A 96 -10.65 0.33 -1.30
C MET A 96 -11.35 -0.62 -0.32
N VAL A 97 -11.70 -1.83 -0.77
CA VAL A 97 -12.26 -2.90 0.10
C VAL A 97 -11.29 -3.22 1.23
N LEU A 98 -10.03 -3.47 0.91
CA LEU A 98 -8.98 -3.81 1.87
C LEU A 98 -8.69 -2.67 2.84
N ALA A 99 -8.83 -1.41 2.44
CA ALA A 99 -8.60 -0.26 3.31
C ALA A 99 -9.82 0.10 4.18
N SER A 100 -11.03 -0.31 3.78
CA SER A 100 -12.28 0.02 4.48
C SER A 100 -12.43 -0.65 5.86
N ASN A 101 -13.27 -0.07 6.72
CA ASN A 101 -13.66 -0.63 8.02
C ASN A 101 -15.07 -1.27 8.00
N THR A 102 -15.57 -1.65 6.82
CA THR A 102 -16.96 -2.14 6.64
C THR A 102 -17.06 -3.66 6.87
N ARG A 103 -18.17 -4.30 6.47
CA ARG A 103 -18.39 -5.75 6.59
C ARG A 103 -17.25 -6.59 5.97
N VAL A 104 -16.52 -6.03 5.00
CA VAL A 104 -15.39 -6.68 4.31
C VAL A 104 -14.05 -6.56 5.05
N ARG A 105 -14.00 -5.86 6.20
CA ARG A 105 -12.80 -5.77 7.06
C ARG A 105 -12.19 -7.15 7.39
N ARG A 106 -13.04 -8.16 7.55
CA ARG A 106 -12.65 -9.54 7.86
C ARG A 106 -11.73 -10.15 6.79
N ILE A 107 -11.82 -9.70 5.53
CA ILE A 107 -10.90 -10.13 4.47
C ILE A 107 -9.48 -9.68 4.81
N ARG A 108 -9.30 -8.40 5.12
CA ARG A 108 -8.01 -7.83 5.54
C ARG A 108 -7.46 -8.56 6.77
N GLU A 109 -8.28 -8.72 7.81
CA GLU A 109 -7.85 -9.37 9.06
C GLU A 109 -7.38 -10.81 8.86
N ARG A 110 -8.07 -11.57 8.00
CA ARG A 110 -7.66 -12.95 7.66
C ARG A 110 -6.33 -13.01 6.93
N LEU A 111 -6.14 -12.14 5.93
CA LEU A 111 -4.89 -12.10 5.17
C LEU A 111 -3.71 -11.69 6.08
N LEU A 112 -3.93 -10.70 6.96
CA LEU A 112 -2.93 -10.28 7.95
C LEU A 112 -2.59 -11.41 8.94
N ALA A 113 -3.59 -12.17 9.40
CA ALA A 113 -3.37 -13.31 10.29
C ALA A 113 -2.57 -14.43 9.62
N GLU A 114 -2.79 -14.70 8.33
CA GLU A 114 -1.98 -15.67 7.56
C GLU A 114 -0.49 -15.28 7.47
N GLU A 115 -0.18 -13.98 7.57
CA GLU A 115 1.20 -13.46 7.52
C GLU A 115 1.84 -13.31 8.90
N SER A 116 1.20 -13.83 9.97
CA SER A 116 1.61 -13.57 11.35
C SER A 116 1.74 -12.07 11.68
N GLN A 117 1.06 -11.20 10.92
CA GLN A 117 1.04 -9.77 11.14
C GLN A 117 -0.23 -9.39 11.91
N LEU A 118 -0.11 -9.32 13.22
CA LEU A 118 -1.20 -8.82 14.07
C LEU A 118 -1.02 -7.30 14.24
N GLY A 119 -1.96 -6.50 13.73
CA GLY A 119 -2.08 -5.10 14.14
C GLY A 119 -1.85 -4.01 13.09
N PHE A 120 -2.05 -4.27 11.80
CA PHE A 120 -2.17 -3.17 10.84
C PHE A 120 -3.44 -2.35 11.14
N PRO A 121 -3.33 -1.06 11.53
CA PRO A 121 -4.49 -0.25 11.85
C PRO A 121 -5.36 -0.09 10.61
N THR A 122 -6.68 0.04 10.80
CA THR A 122 -7.57 0.30 9.67
C THR A 122 -7.23 1.64 9.03
N PRO A 123 -6.78 1.69 7.76
CA PRO A 123 -6.29 2.94 7.16
C PRO A 123 -7.41 3.97 6.97
N PHE A 124 -8.62 3.52 6.64
CA PHE A 124 -9.78 4.40 6.48
C PHE A 124 -10.66 4.36 7.73
N GLY A 125 -10.43 5.31 8.64
CA GLY A 125 -11.26 5.52 9.82
C GLY A 125 -12.61 6.19 9.52
N HIS A 126 -12.70 6.94 8.40
CA HIS A 126 -13.85 7.76 8.04
C HIS A 126 -14.11 7.72 6.52
N ALA A 127 -15.32 8.11 6.11
CA ALA A 127 -15.62 8.34 4.69
C ALA A 127 -14.82 9.56 4.19
N GLY A 128 -14.12 9.41 3.06
CA GLY A 128 -13.35 10.50 2.43
C GLY A 128 -11.82 10.36 2.46
N HIS A 129 -11.27 9.32 3.08
CA HIS A 129 -9.86 9.00 2.90
C HIS A 129 -9.62 8.35 1.53
N HIS A 130 -8.62 8.85 0.80
CA HIS A 130 -8.17 8.24 -0.44
C HIS A 130 -6.94 7.37 -0.21
N PHE A 131 -6.73 6.38 -1.08
CA PHE A 131 -5.55 5.52 -1.03
C PHE A 131 -4.25 6.33 -1.10
N ASP A 132 -4.25 7.42 -1.88
CA ASP A 132 -3.07 8.26 -2.08
C ASP A 132 -2.72 9.14 -0.87
N ASP A 133 -3.65 9.34 0.06
CA ASP A 133 -3.42 10.09 1.30
C ASP A 133 -2.66 9.25 2.35
N LEU A 134 -2.55 7.94 2.12
CA LEU A 134 -1.91 7.02 3.05
C LEU A 134 -0.38 7.12 2.98
N ARG A 135 0.26 6.85 4.12
CA ARG A 135 1.73 6.74 4.19
C ARG A 135 2.22 5.63 3.27
N VAL A 136 3.46 5.74 2.82
CA VAL A 136 4.08 4.72 1.95
C VAL A 136 3.98 3.34 2.58
N TYR A 137 4.23 3.22 3.89
CA TYR A 137 4.13 1.95 4.57
C TYR A 137 2.70 1.37 4.53
N ASP A 138 1.67 2.19 4.75
CA ASP A 138 0.28 1.74 4.74
C ASP A 138 -0.16 1.30 3.35
N ARG A 139 0.21 2.06 2.31
CA ARG A 139 -0.01 1.68 0.91
C ARG A 139 0.69 0.39 0.57
N TYR A 140 1.93 0.22 1.01
CA TYR A 140 2.70 -1.01 0.82
C TYR A 140 1.98 -2.23 1.40
N ILE A 141 1.48 -2.15 2.63
CA ILE A 141 0.71 -3.25 3.23
C ILE A 141 -0.53 -3.57 2.39
N LEU A 142 -1.31 -2.57 1.98
CA LEU A 142 -2.50 -2.78 1.17
C LEU A 142 -2.19 -3.40 -0.20
N VAL A 143 -1.13 -2.94 -0.87
CA VAL A 143 -0.67 -3.52 -2.15
C VAL A 143 -0.21 -4.95 -1.96
N ARG A 144 0.51 -5.26 -0.86
CA ARG A 144 0.89 -6.64 -0.55
C ARG A 144 -0.31 -7.54 -0.38
N LEU A 145 -1.31 -7.12 0.40
CA LEU A 145 -2.55 -7.88 0.58
C LEU A 145 -3.32 -8.07 -0.74
N ALA A 146 -3.35 -7.04 -1.60
CA ALA A 146 -3.96 -7.13 -2.92
C ALA A 146 -3.22 -8.12 -3.83
N ALA A 147 -1.88 -8.07 -3.86
CA ALA A 147 -1.06 -9.02 -4.60
C ALA A 147 -1.34 -10.47 -4.19
N ARG A 148 -1.50 -10.73 -2.88
CA ARG A 148 -1.86 -12.04 -2.35
C ARG A 148 -3.23 -12.51 -2.80
N LEU A 149 -4.23 -11.62 -2.77
CA LEU A 149 -5.57 -11.94 -3.29
C LEU A 149 -5.55 -12.27 -4.78
N ILE A 150 -4.81 -11.48 -5.55
CA ILE A 150 -4.73 -11.61 -7.01
C ILE A 150 -3.95 -12.87 -7.43
N GLY A 151 -2.89 -13.24 -6.70
CA GLY A 151 -2.08 -14.43 -7.01
C GLY A 151 -2.85 -15.76 -7.00
N GLU A 152 -4.01 -15.82 -6.33
CA GLU A 152 -4.93 -16.97 -6.36
C GLU A 152 -6.35 -16.54 -6.76
N TRP A 153 -6.47 -15.55 -7.64
CA TRP A 153 -7.77 -15.04 -8.03
C TRP A 153 -8.63 -16.09 -8.76
N PRO A 154 -9.94 -16.21 -8.48
CA PRO A 154 -10.71 -15.59 -7.39
C PRO A 154 -10.76 -16.43 -6.10
N ARG A 155 -10.07 -17.58 -6.06
CA ARG A 155 -10.18 -18.60 -5.01
C ARG A 155 -9.88 -18.07 -3.61
N ARG A 156 -8.81 -17.28 -3.45
CA ARG A 156 -8.44 -16.74 -2.13
C ARG A 156 -9.47 -15.73 -1.63
N PHE A 157 -9.94 -14.84 -2.50
CA PHE A 157 -11.03 -13.91 -2.17
C PHE A 157 -12.30 -14.65 -1.70
N LEU A 158 -12.72 -15.67 -2.46
CA LEU A 158 -13.89 -16.48 -2.10
C LEU A 158 -13.72 -17.20 -0.75
N ARG A 159 -12.53 -17.72 -0.44
CA ARG A 159 -12.22 -18.35 0.85
C ARG A 159 -12.33 -17.37 2.02
N CYS A 160 -11.79 -16.15 1.85
CA CYS A 160 -11.93 -15.09 2.84
C CYS A 160 -13.41 -14.71 3.06
N MET A 161 -14.22 -14.69 1.99
CA MET A 161 -15.65 -14.39 2.05
C MET A 161 -16.49 -15.51 2.67
N GLN A 162 -16.24 -16.78 2.31
CA GLN A 162 -16.99 -17.93 2.83
C GLN A 162 -16.76 -18.16 4.32
N GLY A 163 -15.54 -17.93 4.80
CA GLY A 163 -15.30 -17.94 6.25
C GLY A 163 -16.01 -16.80 7.01
N CYS A 164 -16.55 -15.79 6.31
CA CYS A 164 -17.39 -14.77 6.94
C CYS A 164 -18.85 -15.22 7.13
N GLN A 165 -19.29 -16.34 6.53
CA GLN A 165 -20.68 -16.84 6.58
C GLN A 165 -21.05 -17.57 7.89
N GLY A 166 -20.17 -17.60 8.89
CA GLY A 166 -20.49 -18.12 10.23
C GLY A 166 -21.47 -17.28 11.06
N ASN A 167 -22.15 -16.29 10.46
CA ASN A 167 -23.25 -15.56 11.11
C ASN A 167 -24.35 -15.31 10.07
N GLN A 168 -25.03 -16.39 9.70
CA GLN A 168 -26.09 -16.44 8.70
C GLN A 168 -27.43 -16.01 9.34
N TYR A 169 -27.52 -14.77 9.80
CA TYR A 169 -28.80 -14.10 10.08
C TYR A 169 -28.65 -12.63 9.69
N LEU A 170 -29.69 -12.06 9.08
CA LEU A 170 -29.79 -10.69 8.53
C LEU A 170 -29.42 -10.53 7.05
N LEU A 171 -30.02 -11.36 6.20
CA LEU A 171 -30.54 -10.91 4.90
C LEU A 171 -32.06 -10.73 5.06
N GLY A 172 -32.42 -9.62 5.69
CA GLY A 172 -33.76 -9.06 5.75
C GLY A 172 -33.54 -7.56 5.90
N ASP A 173 -34.23 -6.77 5.08
CA ASP A 173 -34.23 -5.31 5.03
C ASP A 173 -33.13 -4.70 4.13
N LEU A 174 -33.34 -4.90 2.83
CA LEU A 174 -33.29 -3.81 1.84
C LEU A 174 -34.71 -3.59 1.30
#